data_AF-A0A919NIB4-F1
#
_entry.id   AF-A0A919NIB4-F1
#
_cell.length_a   1.000
_cell.length_b   1.000
_cell.length_c   1.000
_cell.angle_alpha   90.00
_cell.angle_beta   90.00
_cell.angle_gamma   90.00
#
_symmetry.space_group_name_H-M   'P 1'
#
loop_
_entity.id
_entity.type
_entity.pdbx_description
1 polymer ?
#
loop_
_entity_poly.entity_id
_entity_poly.type
_entity_poly.pdbx_seq_one_letter_code
_entity_poly.pdbx_strand_id
1 'polypeptide(L)'
;MKVTLDAPERARWELAAMAGRLRSLEVRLAEEQANGEEMRRERDRERRRLERLRHSESYRLGFGLVSLVKDPVHTVPRIGRAVLRRLRGRRPAGDAEVRRAPAAAQRPPAHLYVAIGLDIAAVREFVLTLQQRLLVSPDHRPVVVTDCPSFALLRDLGVLLEYLPDRDTWEKHRPDRPWDDVLAARLSRLYRDHDTARTIIVDRAAPPTLADLLR
;
A
#
# COMPACT_ATOMS: atom_id res chain seq x y z
N MET A 1 -40.72 -30.73 -47.20
CA MET A 1 -41.98 -30.55 -46.44
C MET A 1 -41.78 -29.44 -45.43
N LYS A 2 -42.45 -28.29 -45.58
CA LYS A 2 -42.45 -27.21 -44.58
C LYS A 2 -43.44 -27.60 -43.49
N VAL A 3 -42.95 -27.95 -42.30
CA VAL A 3 -43.80 -28.17 -41.14
C VAL A 3 -44.27 -26.80 -40.66
N THR A 4 -45.46 -26.39 -41.10
CA THR A 4 -46.17 -25.23 -40.56
C THR A 4 -46.72 -25.62 -39.20
N LEU A 5 -45.95 -25.36 -38.15
CA LEU A 5 -46.42 -25.48 -36.77
C LEU A 5 -47.60 -24.53 -36.56
N ASP A 6 -48.68 -25.04 -35.98
CA ASP A 6 -49.87 -24.25 -35.64
C ASP A 6 -49.49 -23.16 -34.61
N ALA A 7 -50.15 -22.00 -34.68
CA ALA A 7 -49.91 -20.86 -33.77
C ALA A 7 -49.85 -21.25 -32.27
N PRO A 8 -50.73 -22.12 -31.72
CA PRO A 8 -50.61 -22.60 -30.34
C PRO A 8 -49.37 -23.46 -30.06
N GLU A 9 -48.87 -24.21 -31.03
CA GLU A 9 -47.68 -25.03 -30.86
C GLU A 9 -46.41 -24.17 -30.80
N ARG A 10 -46.32 -23.12 -31.62
CA ARG A 10 -45.21 -22.16 -31.55
C ARG A 10 -45.18 -21.43 -30.20
N ALA A 11 -46.33 -21.00 -29.69
CA ALA A 11 -46.42 -20.37 -28.38
C ALA A 11 -45.95 -21.31 -27.25
N ARG A 12 -46.28 -22.61 -27.32
CA ARG A 12 -45.79 -23.63 -26.37
C ARG A 12 -44.26 -23.80 -26.44
N TRP A 13 -43.68 -23.82 -27.63
CA TRP A 13 -42.23 -23.92 -27.80
C TRP A 13 -41.49 -22.68 -27.29
N GLU A 14 -42.03 -21.48 -27.54
CA GLU A 14 -41.44 -20.24 -27.05
C GLU A 14 -41.48 -20.16 -25.52
N LEU A 15 -42.59 -20.56 -24.90
CA LEU A 15 -42.70 -20.63 -23.44
C LEU A 15 -41.74 -21.66 -22.83
N ALA A 16 -41.58 -22.83 -23.45
CA ALA A 16 -40.62 -23.83 -23.01
C ALA A 16 -39.17 -23.33 -23.11
N ALA A 17 -38.82 -22.62 -24.19
CA ALA A 17 -37.50 -22.03 -24.38
C ALA A 17 -37.23 -20.88 -23.41
N MET A 18 -38.24 -20.04 -23.09
CA MET A 18 -38.13 -19.02 -22.05
C MET A 18 -37.97 -19.63 -20.66
N ALA A 19 -38.74 -20.66 -20.32
CA ALA A 19 -38.62 -21.37 -19.04
C ALA A 19 -37.26 -22.08 -18.87
N GLY A 20 -36.67 -22.57 -19.97
CA GLY A 20 -35.31 -23.12 -19.97
C GLY A 20 -34.24 -22.04 -19.72
N ARG A 21 -34.37 -20.87 -20.37
CA ARG A 21 -33.46 -19.74 -20.17
C ARG A 21 -33.56 -19.15 -18.75
N LEU A 22 -34.77 -19.03 -18.20
CA LEU A 22 -34.96 -18.57 -16.82
C LEU A 22 -34.31 -19.51 -15.82
N ARG A 23 -34.50 -20.84 -15.97
CA ARG A 23 -33.81 -21.82 -15.11
C ARG A 23 -32.29 -21.76 -15.22
N SER A 24 -31.74 -21.52 -16.41
CA SER A 24 -30.30 -21.31 -16.59
C SER A 24 -29.79 -20.03 -15.89
N LEU A 25 -30.59 -18.97 -15.84
CA LEU A 25 -30.22 -17.74 -15.15
C LEU A 25 -30.30 -17.90 -13.64
N GLU A 26 -31.31 -18.62 -13.14
CA GLU A 26 -31.43 -18.96 -11.72
C GLU A 26 -30.25 -19.79 -11.23
N VAL A 27 -29.78 -20.77 -12.01
CA VAL A 27 -28.59 -21.57 -11.67
C VAL A 27 -27.34 -20.69 -11.61
N ARG A 28 -27.12 -19.81 -12.59
CA ARG A 28 -25.96 -18.89 -12.58
C ARG A 28 -25.99 -17.92 -11.41
N LEU A 29 -27.17 -17.38 -11.07
CA LEU A 29 -27.33 -16.50 -9.93
C LEU A 29 -27.03 -17.23 -8.62
N ALA A 30 -27.46 -18.48 -8.48
CA ALA A 30 -27.17 -19.31 -7.32
C ALA A 30 -25.67 -19.62 -7.18
N GLU A 31 -24.98 -19.91 -8.29
CA GLU A 31 -23.53 -20.11 -8.31
C GLU A 31 -22.75 -18.86 -7.92
N GLU A 32 -23.15 -17.69 -8.45
CA GLU A 32 -22.54 -16.40 -8.08
C GLU A 32 -22.75 -16.07 -6.60
N GLN A 33 -23.94 -16.34 -6.06
CA GLN A 33 -24.23 -16.16 -4.64
C GLN A 33 -23.40 -17.10 -3.77
N ALA A 34 -23.28 -18.38 -4.14
CA ALA A 34 -22.47 -19.36 -3.44
C ALA A 34 -20.99 -18.97 -3.40
N ASN A 35 -20.43 -18.54 -4.55
CA ASN A 35 -19.06 -18.06 -4.64
C ASN A 35 -18.84 -16.78 -3.78
N GLY A 36 -19.82 -15.88 -3.78
CA GLY A 36 -19.79 -14.68 -2.94
C GLY A 36 -19.80 -15.00 -1.45
N GLU A 37 -20.58 -16.00 -1.02
CA GLU A 37 -20.60 -16.47 0.36
C GLU A 37 -19.29 -17.17 0.75
N GLU A 38 -18.70 -17.95 -0.13
CA GLU A 38 -17.43 -18.63 0.11
C GLU A 38 -16.29 -17.63 0.32
N MET A 39 -16.21 -16.60 -0.54
CA MET A 39 -15.25 -15.50 -0.37
C MET A 39 -15.47 -14.72 0.94
N ARG A 40 -16.72 -14.53 1.37
CA ARG A 40 -17.02 -13.88 2.67
C ARG A 40 -16.56 -14.76 3.83
N ARG A 41 -16.81 -16.07 3.78
CA ARG A 41 -16.38 -17.03 4.81
C ARG A 41 -14.87 -17.12 4.92
N GLU A 42 -14.15 -17.03 3.80
CA GLU A 42 -12.69 -17.00 3.78
C GLU A 42 -12.14 -15.73 4.45
N ARG A 43 -12.70 -14.55 4.11
CA ARG A 43 -12.36 -13.28 4.77
C ARG A 43 -12.64 -13.30 6.27
N ASP A 44 -13.74 -13.91 6.70
CA ASP A 44 -14.07 -14.03 8.13
C ASP A 44 -13.10 -14.94 8.88
N ARG A 45 -12.62 -16.02 8.24
CA ARG A 45 -11.58 -16.89 8.82
C ARG A 45 -10.26 -16.16 8.99
N GLU A 46 -9.86 -15.36 8.00
CA GLU A 46 -8.68 -14.51 8.09
C GLU A 46 -8.81 -13.43 9.16
N ARG A 47 -9.96 -12.75 9.23
CA ARG A 47 -10.25 -11.75 10.27
C ARG A 47 -10.12 -12.33 11.67
N ARG A 48 -10.69 -13.52 11.90
CA ARG A 48 -10.54 -14.24 13.18
C ARG A 48 -9.11 -14.70 13.45
N ARG A 49 -8.29 -14.91 12.42
CA ARG A 49 -6.86 -15.25 12.58
C ARG A 49 -6.05 -14.01 12.96
N LEU A 50 -6.34 -12.87 12.35
CA LEU A 50 -5.71 -11.58 12.65
C LEU A 50 -6.12 -11.03 14.02
N GLU A 51 -7.38 -11.16 14.42
CA GLU A 51 -7.84 -10.78 15.77
C GLU A 51 -7.14 -11.62 16.86
N ARG A 52 -6.92 -12.92 16.61
CA ARG A 52 -6.12 -13.78 17.49
C ARG A 52 -4.67 -13.31 17.60
N LEU A 53 -4.07 -12.81 16.52
CA LEU A 53 -2.70 -12.28 16.52
C LEU A 53 -2.60 -10.88 17.17
N ARG A 54 -3.64 -10.06 17.05
CA ARG A 54 -3.72 -8.72 17.69
C ARG A 54 -3.77 -8.79 19.22
N HIS A 55 -4.24 -9.90 19.78
CA HIS A 55 -4.21 -10.17 21.22
C HIS A 55 -2.92 -10.85 21.72
N SER A 56 -1.98 -11.16 20.82
CA SER A 56 -0.65 -11.65 21.19
C SER A 56 0.24 -10.48 21.64
N GLU A 57 0.92 -10.64 22.79
CA GLU A 57 1.79 -9.62 23.39
C GLU A 57 2.90 -9.13 22.44
N SER A 58 3.32 -9.97 21.48
CA SER A 58 4.33 -9.64 20.48
C SER A 58 3.88 -8.53 19.51
N TYR A 59 2.58 -8.42 19.19
CA TYR A 59 2.05 -7.38 18.30
C TYR A 59 1.98 -6.00 19.00
N ARG A 60 1.86 -5.99 20.34
CA ARG A 60 1.89 -4.75 21.14
C ARG A 60 3.29 -4.15 21.25
N LEU A 61 4.34 -4.98 21.27
CA LEU A 61 5.73 -4.52 21.28
C LEU A 61 6.14 -3.86 19.95
N GLY A 62 5.66 -4.39 18.81
CA GLY A 62 5.87 -3.78 17.49
C GLY A 62 5.21 -2.41 17.35
N PHE A 63 4.01 -2.22 17.92
CA PHE A 63 3.31 -0.93 17.90
C PHE A 63 3.98 0.13 18.79
N GLY A 64 4.58 -0.29 19.92
CA GLY A 64 5.31 0.60 20.84
C GLY A 64 6.58 1.22 20.23
N LEU A 65 7.31 0.46 19.41
CA LEU A 65 8.50 0.96 18.71
C LEU A 65 8.15 1.91 17.55
N VAL A 66 7.01 1.68 16.87
CA VAL A 66 6.51 2.59 15.82
C VAL A 66 5.97 3.89 16.42
N SER A 67 5.44 3.87 17.65
CA SER A 67 5.03 5.11 18.34
C SER A 67 6.19 6.02 18.77
N LEU A 68 7.39 5.48 19.01
CA LEU A 68 8.59 6.26 19.35
C LEU A 68 9.16 7.06 18.16
N VAL A 69 8.82 6.67 16.94
CA VAL A 69 9.20 7.39 15.71
C VAL A 69 8.17 8.46 15.34
N LYS A 70 6.95 8.38 15.90
CA LYS A 70 5.84 9.27 15.53
C LYS A 70 5.85 10.62 16.25
N ASP A 71 6.66 10.81 17.30
CA ASP A 71 6.72 12.07 18.05
C ASP A 71 8.04 12.28 18.84
N PRO A 72 9.12 12.77 18.22
CA PRO A 72 10.39 12.96 18.93
C PRO A 72 10.40 14.18 19.88
N VAL A 73 9.33 14.98 19.92
CA VAL A 73 9.33 16.29 20.61
C VAL A 73 8.77 16.22 22.05
N HIS A 74 8.02 15.18 22.41
CA HIS A 74 7.37 15.13 23.73
C HIS A 74 7.89 14.10 24.74
N THR A 75 8.95 13.34 24.43
CA THR A 75 9.59 12.45 25.42
C THR A 75 11.12 12.47 25.31
N VAL A 76 11.73 13.56 25.77
CA VAL A 76 13.17 13.61 26.07
C VAL A 76 13.34 13.70 27.60
N PRO A 77 13.82 12.64 28.29
CA PRO A 77 14.34 12.78 29.64
C PRO A 77 15.60 13.64 29.61
N ARG A 78 15.72 14.57 30.58
CA ARG A 78 16.65 15.72 30.67
C ARG A 78 18.17 15.42 30.63
N ILE A 79 18.62 14.24 30.24
CA ILE A 79 20.03 13.80 30.39
C ILE A 79 20.88 14.16 29.14
N GLY A 80 20.26 14.37 27.97
CA GLY A 80 20.99 14.59 26.71
C GLY A 80 21.59 15.99 26.47
N ARG A 81 21.22 17.02 27.25
CA ARG A 81 21.68 18.42 27.00
C ARG A 81 23.11 18.71 27.44
N ALA A 82 23.71 17.88 28.29
CA ALA A 82 25.06 18.10 28.80
C ALA A 82 26.16 17.67 27.80
N VAL A 83 25.89 16.65 26.97
CA VAL A 83 26.90 16.08 26.06
C VAL A 83 27.08 16.95 24.81
N LEU A 84 26.00 17.53 24.28
CA LEU A 84 26.04 18.44 23.13
C LEU A 84 26.74 19.78 23.42
N ARG A 85 26.81 20.20 24.69
CA ARG A 85 27.51 21.44 25.08
C ARG A 85 29.04 21.27 25.18
N ARG A 86 29.52 20.05 25.43
CA ARG A 86 30.96 19.76 25.60
C ARG A 86 31.72 19.65 24.27
N LEU A 87 31.01 19.44 23.15
CA LEU A 87 31.61 19.35 21.82
C LEU A 87 31.70 20.70 21.07
N ARG A 88 31.09 21.77 21.58
CA ARG A 88 31.13 23.12 20.97
C ARG A 88 32.21 24.06 21.53
N GLY A 89 33.10 23.55 22.40
CA GLY A 89 33.98 24.37 23.24
C GLY A 89 35.46 24.47 22.84
N ARG A 90 35.85 24.37 21.55
CA ARG A 90 37.26 24.61 21.15
C ARG A 90 37.37 25.31 19.79
N ARG A 91 37.78 26.58 19.82
CA ARG A 91 38.17 27.47 18.68
C ARG A 91 39.73 27.54 18.64
N PRO A 92 40.42 27.97 17.55
CA PRO A 92 40.46 29.39 17.09
C PRO A 92 40.32 29.53 15.54
N ALA A 93 39.60 30.53 15.02
CA ALA A 93 40.11 31.81 14.47
C ALA A 93 41.12 31.66 13.31
N GLY A 94 40.60 31.79 12.08
CA GLY A 94 41.35 31.93 10.84
C GLY A 94 40.39 32.44 9.75
N ASP A 95 40.62 33.66 9.28
CA ASP A 95 39.90 34.31 8.20
C ASP A 95 40.05 33.52 6.90
N ALA A 96 38.92 33.13 6.30
CA ALA A 96 38.84 32.83 4.88
C ALA A 96 37.36 32.92 4.46
N GLU A 97 37.08 33.84 3.54
CA GLU A 97 35.84 33.93 2.80
C GLU A 97 35.49 32.57 2.15
N VAL A 98 34.61 31.80 2.78
CA VAL A 98 33.99 30.65 2.12
C VAL A 98 32.66 31.13 1.54
N ARG A 99 32.80 31.76 0.37
CA ARG A 99 31.96 31.59 -0.82
C ARG A 99 30.66 30.83 -0.51
N ARG A 100 29.56 31.57 -0.31
CA ARG A 100 28.20 30.99 -0.27
C ARG A 100 28.05 30.11 -1.51
N ALA A 101 27.99 28.80 -1.31
CA ALA A 101 27.59 27.88 -2.35
C ALA A 101 26.22 28.34 -2.88
N PRO A 102 25.99 28.33 -4.20
CA PRO A 102 24.69 28.67 -4.74
C PRO A 102 23.66 27.71 -4.13
N ALA A 103 22.48 28.22 -3.80
CA ALA A 103 21.35 27.43 -3.36
C ALA A 103 21.07 26.34 -4.41
N ALA A 104 21.67 25.17 -4.25
CA ALA A 104 21.24 23.96 -4.91
C ALA A 104 19.76 23.83 -4.55
N ALA A 105 18.89 23.98 -5.55
CA ALA A 105 17.45 23.89 -5.39
C ALA A 105 17.14 22.72 -4.44
N GLN A 106 16.66 23.04 -3.24
CA GLN A 106 16.37 22.03 -2.23
C GLN A 106 15.35 21.09 -2.87
N ARG A 107 15.77 19.87 -3.19
CA ARG A 107 14.88 18.87 -3.77
C ARG A 107 13.73 18.67 -2.78
N PRO A 108 12.48 18.57 -3.24
CA PRO A 108 11.37 18.30 -2.34
C PRO A 108 11.65 17.05 -1.50
N PRO A 109 11.26 17.03 -0.22
CA PRO A 109 11.42 15.86 0.63
C PRO A 109 10.72 14.64 0.01
N ALA A 110 11.20 13.43 0.30
CA ALA A 110 10.51 12.23 -0.18
C ALA A 110 9.41 11.80 0.80
N HIS A 111 8.23 11.44 0.27
CA HIS A 111 7.23 10.71 1.04
C HIS A 111 7.16 9.26 0.56
N LEU A 112 7.27 8.35 1.52
CA LEU A 112 7.24 6.91 1.30
C LEU A 112 5.83 6.38 1.53
N TYR A 113 5.27 5.75 0.51
CA TYR A 113 3.95 5.11 0.53
C TYR A 113 4.14 3.61 0.53
N VAL A 114 3.67 2.92 1.57
CA VAL A 114 3.78 1.46 1.71
C VAL A 114 2.43 0.85 1.34
N ALA A 115 2.36 0.27 0.15
CA ALA A 115 1.15 -0.25 -0.49
C ALA A 115 1.29 -1.76 -0.75
N ILE A 116 1.14 -2.54 0.33
CA ILE A 116 1.30 -4.00 0.36
C ILE A 116 -0.09 -4.67 0.32
N GLY A 117 -0.23 -5.74 -0.46
CA GLY A 117 -1.46 -6.49 -0.63
C GLY A 117 -2.48 -5.83 -1.56
N LEU A 118 -2.05 -4.86 -2.38
CA LEU A 118 -2.87 -4.28 -3.44
C LEU A 118 -2.69 -5.04 -4.75
N ASP A 119 -3.79 -5.30 -5.45
CA ASP A 119 -3.72 -5.78 -6.82
C ASP A 119 -3.25 -4.68 -7.78
N ILE A 120 -2.94 -5.06 -9.03
CA ILE A 120 -2.42 -4.13 -10.03
C ILE A 120 -3.39 -2.99 -10.36
N ALA A 121 -4.70 -3.22 -10.31
CA ALA A 121 -5.70 -2.21 -10.61
C ALA A 121 -5.73 -1.15 -9.49
N ALA A 122 -5.72 -1.60 -8.23
CA ALA A 122 -5.67 -0.73 -7.06
C ALA A 122 -4.35 0.03 -6.95
N VAL A 123 -3.20 -0.59 -7.22
CA VAL A 123 -1.90 0.12 -7.27
C VAL A 123 -1.91 1.18 -8.38
N ARG A 124 -2.44 0.85 -9.56
CA ARG A 124 -2.56 1.80 -10.67
C ARG A 124 -3.44 2.99 -10.30
N GLU A 125 -4.61 2.73 -9.74
CA GLU A 125 -5.53 3.79 -9.30
C GLU A 125 -4.85 4.68 -8.25
N PHE A 126 -4.22 4.09 -7.25
CA PHE A 126 -3.49 4.82 -6.22
C PHE A 126 -2.35 5.70 -6.81
N VAL A 127 -1.56 5.18 -7.74
CA VAL A 127 -0.50 5.95 -8.40
C VAL A 127 -1.08 7.12 -9.21
N LEU A 128 -2.21 6.93 -9.88
CA LEU A 128 -2.90 8.02 -10.60
C LEU A 128 -3.45 9.08 -9.65
N THR A 129 -4.05 8.68 -8.52
CA THR A 129 -4.47 9.61 -7.46
C THR A 129 -3.29 10.41 -6.92
N LEU A 130 -2.14 9.76 -6.72
CA LEU A 130 -0.93 10.41 -6.24
C LEU A 130 -0.38 11.42 -7.25
N GLN A 131 -0.38 11.09 -8.54
CA GLN A 131 -0.03 12.04 -9.59
C GLN A 131 -0.96 13.26 -9.58
N GLN A 132 -2.29 13.05 -9.53
CA GLN A 132 -3.25 14.14 -9.49
C GLN A 132 -2.99 15.06 -8.31
N ARG A 133 -2.67 14.49 -7.15
CA ARG A 133 -2.30 15.26 -5.96
C ARG A 133 -1.02 16.07 -6.17
N LEU A 134 -0.02 15.53 -6.86
CA LEU A 134 1.24 16.24 -7.15
C LEU A 134 1.09 17.32 -8.22
N LEU A 135 0.14 17.19 -9.14
CA LEU A 135 -0.23 18.26 -10.07
C LEU A 135 -0.84 19.46 -9.34
N VAL A 136 -1.61 19.20 -8.27
CA VAL A 136 -2.22 20.26 -7.43
C VAL A 136 -1.20 20.86 -6.45
N SER A 137 -0.39 20.01 -5.80
CA SER A 137 0.60 20.42 -4.81
C SER A 137 1.90 19.59 -4.96
N PRO A 138 2.92 20.10 -5.66
CA PRO A 138 4.20 19.42 -5.84
C PRO A 138 5.16 19.67 -4.66
N ASP A 139 4.69 19.46 -3.43
CA ASP A 139 5.43 19.71 -2.19
C ASP A 139 6.43 18.60 -1.81
N HIS A 140 6.36 17.43 -2.44
CA HIS A 140 7.19 16.28 -2.12
C HIS A 140 7.44 15.37 -3.34
N ARG A 141 8.40 14.47 -3.20
CA ARG A 141 8.70 13.40 -4.18
C ARG A 141 8.08 12.07 -3.69
N PRO A 142 7.17 11.44 -4.46
CA PRO A 142 6.57 10.18 -4.04
C PRO A 142 7.52 9.00 -4.28
N VAL A 143 7.59 8.10 -3.30
CA VAL A 143 8.23 6.78 -3.40
C VAL A 143 7.21 5.75 -2.95
N VAL A 144 6.83 4.82 -3.82
CA VAL A 144 5.81 3.81 -3.53
C VAL A 144 6.48 2.44 -3.44
N VAL A 145 6.33 1.77 -2.30
CA VAL A 145 6.74 0.38 -2.10
C VAL A 145 5.53 -0.52 -2.26
N THR A 146 5.64 -1.54 -3.10
CA THR A 146 4.55 -2.47 -3.40
C THR A 146 5.04 -3.90 -3.56
N ASP A 147 4.18 -4.85 -3.24
CA ASP A 147 4.34 -6.29 -3.47
C ASP A 147 3.65 -6.78 -4.75
N CYS A 148 3.05 -5.88 -5.52
CA CYS A 148 2.47 -6.22 -6.81
C CYS A 148 3.58 -6.67 -7.79
N PRO A 149 3.59 -7.92 -8.27
CA PRO A 149 4.64 -8.41 -9.18
C PRO A 149 4.62 -7.69 -10.54
N SER A 150 3.46 -7.17 -10.94
CA SER A 150 3.26 -6.45 -12.20
C SER A 150 3.54 -4.94 -12.10
N PHE A 151 4.13 -4.45 -11.01
CA PHE A 151 4.44 -3.02 -10.80
C PHE A 151 5.29 -2.39 -11.92
N ALA A 152 6.07 -3.20 -12.65
CA ALA A 152 6.88 -2.73 -13.76
C ALA A 152 6.05 -2.03 -14.86
N LEU A 153 4.78 -2.42 -15.02
CA LEU A 153 3.82 -1.81 -15.97
C LEU A 153 3.45 -0.36 -15.60
N LEU A 154 3.75 0.07 -14.38
CA LEU A 154 3.38 1.38 -13.85
C LEU A 154 4.57 2.35 -13.76
N ARG A 155 5.77 1.94 -14.19
CA ARG A 155 7.00 2.75 -14.08
C ARG A 155 6.96 4.05 -14.87
N ASP A 156 6.21 4.08 -15.97
CA ASP A 156 6.09 5.28 -16.82
C ASP A 156 5.19 6.37 -16.21
N LEU A 157 4.54 6.06 -15.08
CA LEU A 157 3.67 6.99 -14.36
C LEU A 157 4.45 7.98 -13.48
N GLY A 158 5.72 8.28 -13.77
CA GLY A 158 6.45 9.38 -13.11
C GLY A 158 6.60 9.30 -11.59
N VAL A 159 6.26 8.16 -10.98
CA VAL A 159 6.37 7.87 -9.55
C VAL A 159 7.43 6.79 -9.36
N LEU A 160 8.30 6.96 -8.38
CA LEU A 160 9.32 5.95 -8.09
C LEU A 160 8.64 4.75 -7.42
N LEU A 161 8.67 3.60 -8.10
CA LEU A 161 8.07 2.35 -7.64
C LEU A 161 9.15 1.35 -7.26
N GLU A 162 9.06 0.85 -6.03
CA GLU A 162 9.98 -0.11 -5.43
C GLU A 162 9.26 -1.41 -5.11
N TYR A 163 9.78 -2.51 -5.62
CA TYR A 163 9.23 -3.82 -5.33
C TYR A 163 9.77 -4.39 -4.03
N LEU A 164 8.86 -4.95 -3.24
CA LEU A 164 9.13 -5.78 -2.08
C LEU A 164 8.28 -7.05 -2.22
N PRO A 165 8.85 -8.26 -2.29
CA PRO A 165 8.06 -9.48 -2.35
C PRO A 165 7.04 -9.56 -1.22
N ASP A 166 5.86 -10.12 -1.46
CA ASP A 166 4.91 -10.40 -0.39
C ASP A 166 5.49 -11.47 0.56
N ARG A 167 4.89 -11.57 1.75
CA ARG A 167 5.37 -12.48 2.81
C ARG A 167 5.38 -13.93 2.34
N ASP A 168 4.32 -14.39 1.70
CA ASP A 168 4.16 -15.79 1.31
C ASP A 168 5.19 -16.17 0.23
N THR A 169 5.36 -15.29 -0.77
CA THR A 169 6.40 -15.45 -1.80
C THR A 169 7.79 -15.45 -1.19
N TRP A 170 8.09 -14.57 -0.22
CA TRP A 170 9.41 -14.52 0.39
C TRP A 170 9.72 -15.76 1.22
N GLU A 171 8.83 -16.13 2.14
CA GLU A 171 9.02 -17.26 3.06
C GLU A 171 9.14 -18.58 2.30
N LYS A 172 8.46 -18.72 1.15
CA LYS A 172 8.62 -19.87 0.26
C LYS A 172 10.05 -20.01 -0.30
N HIS A 173 10.69 -18.90 -0.66
CA HIS A 173 12.01 -18.91 -1.30
C HIS A 173 13.17 -18.79 -0.31
N ARG A 174 12.94 -18.18 0.85
CA ARG A 174 13.94 -17.89 1.89
C ARG A 174 13.36 -18.12 3.30
N PRO A 175 13.01 -19.37 3.66
CA PRO A 175 12.41 -19.68 4.96
C PRO A 175 13.37 -19.44 6.14
N ASP A 176 14.67 -19.36 5.86
CA ASP A 176 15.74 -19.07 6.82
C ASP A 176 15.78 -17.61 7.27
N ARG A 177 15.08 -16.71 6.55
CA ARG A 177 15.09 -15.28 6.84
C ARG A 177 13.66 -14.73 6.98
N PRO A 178 13.29 -14.16 8.13
CA PRO A 178 11.95 -13.64 8.33
C PRO A 178 11.70 -12.46 7.38
N TRP A 179 10.49 -12.40 6.84
CA TRP A 179 10.09 -11.33 5.90
C TRP A 179 10.20 -9.93 6.53
N ASP A 180 9.92 -9.82 7.83
CA ASP A 180 9.96 -8.56 8.57
C ASP A 180 11.37 -7.91 8.54
N ASP A 181 12.43 -8.71 8.59
CA ASP A 181 13.82 -8.21 8.48
C ASP A 181 14.10 -7.63 7.09
N VAL A 182 13.51 -8.22 6.05
CA VAL A 182 13.68 -7.75 4.67
C VAL A 182 12.92 -6.44 4.46
N LEU A 183 11.68 -6.36 4.96
CA LEU A 183 10.92 -5.12 4.98
C LEU A 183 11.70 -4.03 5.72
N ALA A 184 12.18 -4.30 6.93
CA ALA A 184 12.94 -3.35 7.74
C ALA A 184 14.23 -2.90 7.03
N ALA A 185 14.99 -3.82 6.43
CA ALA A 185 16.20 -3.48 5.68
C ALA A 185 15.89 -2.64 4.43
N ARG A 186 14.81 -2.98 3.71
CA ARG A 186 14.36 -2.26 2.51
C ARG A 186 13.93 -0.84 2.86
N LEU A 187 13.09 -0.67 3.87
CA LEU A 187 12.66 0.64 4.35
C LEU A 187 13.87 1.46 4.83
N SER A 188 14.76 0.87 5.64
CA SER A 188 15.99 1.55 6.11
C SER A 188 16.86 2.07 4.97
N ARG A 189 16.94 1.31 3.87
CA ARG A 189 17.64 1.75 2.66
C ARG A 189 16.91 2.93 2.00
N LEU A 190 15.59 2.85 1.83
CA LEU A 190 14.81 3.92 1.20
C LEU A 190 14.84 5.23 1.99
N TYR A 191 14.77 5.17 3.33
CA TYR A 191 14.94 6.36 4.17
C TYR A 191 16.27 7.06 3.91
N ARG A 192 17.35 6.27 3.78
CA ARG A 192 18.70 6.78 3.52
C ARG A 192 18.86 7.31 2.10
N ASP A 193 18.39 6.57 1.11
CA ASP A 193 18.60 6.86 -0.31
C ASP A 193 17.76 8.06 -0.78
N HIS A 194 16.60 8.28 -0.17
CA HIS A 194 15.64 9.30 -0.61
C HIS A 194 15.43 10.47 0.35
N ASP A 195 16.08 10.49 1.52
CA ASP A 195 15.84 11.50 2.57
C ASP A 195 14.34 11.62 2.88
N THR A 196 13.75 10.48 3.23
CA THR A 196 12.30 10.36 3.42
C THR A 196 11.86 11.13 4.66
N ALA A 197 11.01 12.14 4.47
CA ALA A 197 10.48 12.97 5.55
C ALA A 197 9.21 12.38 6.19
N ARG A 198 8.44 11.57 5.45
CA ARG A 198 7.17 11.01 5.91
C ARG A 198 6.94 9.62 5.34
N THR A 199 6.29 8.77 6.12
CA THR A 199 5.84 7.44 5.69
C THR A 199 4.34 7.27 5.90
N ILE A 200 3.66 6.77 4.87
CA ILE A 200 2.22 6.62 4.79
C ILE A 200 1.93 5.16 4.46
N ILE A 201 1.23 4.47 5.34
CA ILE A 201 0.77 3.10 5.11
C ILE A 201 -0.56 3.20 4.38
N VAL A 202 -0.63 2.57 3.21
CA VAL A 202 -1.86 2.52 2.41
C VAL A 202 -2.68 1.34 2.90
N ASP A 203 -3.91 1.61 3.33
CA ASP A 203 -4.85 0.54 3.70
C ASP A 203 -5.33 -0.15 2.43
N ARG A 204 -5.16 -1.48 2.37
CA ARG A 204 -5.61 -2.29 1.24
C ARG A 204 -7.13 -2.29 1.07
N ALA A 205 -7.88 -2.14 2.16
CA ALA A 205 -9.34 -2.17 2.13
C ALA A 205 -9.93 -0.82 1.72
N ALA A 206 -9.18 0.25 1.93
CA ALA A 206 -9.58 1.62 1.61
C ALA A 206 -8.35 2.44 1.22
N PRO A 207 -7.83 2.29 -0.01
CA PRO A 207 -6.75 3.14 -0.50
C PRO A 207 -7.14 4.62 -0.39
N PRO A 208 -6.19 5.51 -0.06
CA PRO A 208 -6.50 6.91 0.19
C PRO A 208 -7.04 7.57 -1.09
N THR A 209 -8.12 8.32 -0.95
CA THR A 209 -8.67 9.12 -2.04
C THR A 209 -7.83 10.39 -2.24
N LEU A 210 -8.06 11.10 -3.35
CA LEU A 210 -7.40 12.39 -3.59
C LEU A 210 -7.68 13.39 -2.45
N ALA A 211 -8.90 13.40 -1.92
CA ALA A 211 -9.29 14.25 -0.81
C ALA A 211 -8.51 13.92 0.47
N ASP A 212 -8.18 12.65 0.70
CA ASP A 212 -7.37 12.23 1.85
C ASP A 212 -5.91 12.63 1.71
N LEU A 213 -5.37 12.62 0.48
CA LEU A 213 -3.98 12.99 0.18
C LEU A 213 -3.71 14.51 0.16
N LEU A 214 -4.77 15.32 0.08
CA LEU A 214 -4.71 16.79 0.11
C LEU A 214 -4.81 17.38 1.53
N ARG A 215 -5.04 16.55 2.55
CA ARG A 215 -5.08 16.94 3.96
C ARG A 215 -3.69 16.85 4.61
#